data_AF-A0A553JLQ5-F1
#
_entry.id   AF-A0A553JLQ5-F1
#
_cell.length_a   1.000
_cell.length_b   1.000
_cell.length_c   1.000
_cell.angle_alpha   90.00
_cell.angle_beta   90.00
_cell.angle_gamma   90.00
#
_symmetry.space_group_name_H-M   'P 1'
#
loop_
_entity.id
_entity.type
_entity.pdbx_description
1 polymer ?
#
loop_
_entity_poly.entity_id
_entity_poly.type
_entity_poly.pdbx_seq_one_letter_code
_entity_poly.pdbx_strand_id
1 'polypeptide(L)'
;MPEETTRLFQFLSELGLDSESIEAAFLGTKPLSLRGSEVLLTQNSEQKCGYFILSGILRACHFGEQGVVRCKEFYFPGELCFLYTSWLTGEPAQYQIESLDKARVIQLPLSLLSEPKWIPAQLNLLKQQLLFKEQKEAFLLLKTPEQRYQHLLADWPLWAENLNNIQLASYIGISPESLSRLKARLNSLA
;
A
#
# COMPACT_ATOMS: atom_id res chain seq x y z
N MET A 1 16.05 -20.53 -3.90
CA MET A 1 15.66 -19.18 -4.37
C MET A 1 16.24 -18.14 -3.42
N PRO A 2 16.59 -16.93 -3.88
CA PRO A 2 16.92 -15.80 -2.99
C PRO A 2 15.76 -15.52 -2.01
N GLU A 3 16.06 -15.09 -0.79
CA GLU A 3 15.05 -14.82 0.28
C GLU A 3 13.89 -13.94 -0.21
N GLU A 4 14.22 -12.94 -1.03
CA GLU A 4 13.26 -11.99 -1.58
C GLU A 4 12.24 -12.64 -2.52
N THR A 5 12.70 -13.57 -3.35
CA THR A 5 11.82 -14.32 -4.23
C THR A 5 10.96 -15.29 -3.42
N THR A 6 11.46 -15.81 -2.29
CA THR A 6 10.67 -16.66 -1.38
C THR A 6 9.48 -15.91 -0.78
N ARG A 7 9.65 -14.63 -0.38
CA ARG A 7 8.54 -13.82 0.16
C ARG A 7 7.44 -13.57 -0.88
N LEU A 8 7.82 -13.21 -2.10
CA LEU A 8 6.85 -13.06 -3.20
C LEU A 8 6.13 -14.38 -3.48
N PHE A 9 6.90 -15.48 -3.51
CA PHE A 9 6.35 -16.80 -3.77
C PHE A 9 5.30 -17.18 -2.74
N GLN A 10 5.62 -17.01 -1.45
CA GLN A 10 4.68 -17.26 -0.37
C GLN A 10 3.40 -16.41 -0.53
N PHE A 11 3.54 -15.11 -0.77
CA PHE A 11 2.41 -14.20 -0.99
C PHE A 11 1.51 -14.67 -2.15
N LEU A 12 2.10 -15.02 -3.29
CA LEU A 12 1.37 -15.49 -4.46
C LEU A 12 0.72 -16.87 -4.24
N SER A 13 1.36 -17.75 -3.48
CA SER A 13 0.76 -19.04 -3.08
C SER A 13 -0.43 -18.84 -2.14
N GLU A 14 -0.37 -17.90 -1.20
CA GLU A 14 -1.49 -17.53 -0.33
C GLU A 14 -2.67 -16.91 -1.12
N LEU A 15 -2.38 -16.30 -2.28
CA LEU A 15 -3.39 -15.86 -3.24
C LEU A 15 -3.98 -17.00 -4.10
N GLY A 16 -3.50 -18.23 -3.93
CA GLY A 16 -4.05 -19.42 -4.59
C GLY A 16 -3.37 -19.80 -5.90
N LEU A 17 -2.14 -19.33 -6.14
CA LEU A 17 -1.33 -19.75 -7.28
C LEU A 17 -0.49 -20.98 -6.95
N ASP A 18 -0.35 -21.87 -7.93
CA ASP A 18 0.56 -23.00 -7.85
C ASP A 18 2.02 -22.58 -8.10
N SER A 19 2.94 -23.42 -7.61
CA SER A 19 4.38 -23.17 -7.70
C SER A 19 4.89 -22.98 -9.13
N GLU A 20 4.37 -23.78 -10.08
CA GLU A 20 4.82 -23.76 -11.48
C GLU A 20 4.43 -22.44 -12.14
N SER A 21 3.20 -21.97 -11.92
CA SER A 21 2.71 -20.69 -12.40
C SER A 21 3.54 -19.51 -11.88
N ILE A 22 3.92 -19.54 -10.59
CA ILE A 22 4.74 -18.48 -9.98
C ILE A 22 6.17 -18.52 -10.54
N GLU A 23 6.80 -19.70 -10.60
CA GLU A 23 8.15 -19.85 -11.14
C GLU A 23 8.21 -19.38 -12.59
N ALA A 24 7.26 -19.80 -13.43
CA ALA A 24 7.21 -19.40 -14.83
C ALA A 24 7.09 -17.87 -15.01
N ALA A 25 6.33 -17.20 -14.15
CA ALA A 25 6.09 -15.76 -14.25
C ALA A 25 7.25 -14.90 -13.68
N PHE A 26 8.01 -15.41 -12.72
CA PHE A 26 9.05 -14.63 -12.01
C PHE A 26 10.46 -15.20 -12.15
N LEU A 27 10.67 -16.17 -13.04
CA LEU A 27 11.99 -16.70 -13.32
C LEU A 27 12.93 -15.57 -13.80
N GLY A 28 14.02 -15.36 -13.06
CA GLY A 28 15.01 -14.34 -13.40
C GLY A 28 14.60 -12.90 -13.09
N THR A 29 13.42 -12.67 -12.50
CA THR A 29 13.00 -11.35 -12.05
C THR A 29 13.94 -10.84 -10.97
N LYS A 30 14.39 -9.60 -11.13
CA LYS A 30 15.27 -8.91 -10.17
C LYS A 30 14.48 -7.83 -9.44
N PRO A 31 14.70 -7.65 -8.13
CA PRO A 31 14.17 -6.52 -7.40
C PRO A 31 14.65 -5.19 -7.97
N LEU A 32 13.74 -4.23 -8.04
CA LEU A 32 14.03 -2.83 -8.30
C LEU A 32 14.36 -2.14 -6.97
N SER A 33 15.46 -1.39 -6.94
CA SER A 33 15.86 -0.58 -5.78
C SER A 33 15.55 0.88 -6.03
N LEU A 34 14.92 1.52 -5.04
CA LEU A 34 14.39 2.87 -5.13
C LEU A 34 15.07 3.78 -4.10
N ARG A 35 15.30 5.02 -4.48
CA ARG A 35 15.61 6.12 -3.55
C ARG A 35 14.32 6.61 -2.90
N GLY A 36 14.41 7.47 -1.88
CA GLY A 36 13.22 8.14 -1.35
C GLY A 36 12.62 9.10 -2.36
N SER A 37 11.28 9.18 -2.41
CA SER A 37 10.51 9.99 -3.37
C SER A 37 10.71 9.60 -4.84
N GLU A 38 11.09 8.36 -5.10
CA GLU A 38 11.22 7.84 -6.47
C GLU A 38 9.85 7.37 -6.97
N VAL A 39 9.45 7.87 -8.14
CA VAL A 39 8.13 7.63 -8.73
C VAL A 39 8.12 6.30 -9.48
N LEU A 40 7.19 5.42 -9.11
CA LEU A 40 6.94 4.13 -9.75
C LEU A 40 5.79 4.20 -10.75
N LEU A 41 4.74 4.97 -10.43
CA LEU A 41 3.59 5.20 -11.28
C LEU A 41 3.25 6.69 -11.23
N THR A 42 3.26 7.36 -12.39
CA THR A 42 2.92 8.78 -12.45
C THR A 42 1.40 8.95 -12.45
N GLN A 43 0.89 9.97 -11.75
CA GLN A 43 -0.52 10.34 -11.86
C GLN A 43 -0.90 10.63 -13.32
N ASN A 44 -2.11 10.24 -13.73
CA ASN A 44 -2.64 10.32 -15.09
C ASN A 44 -1.90 9.45 -16.13
N SER A 45 -1.09 8.47 -15.70
CA SER A 45 -0.49 7.48 -16.59
C SER A 45 -1.21 6.12 -16.50
N GLU A 46 -1.03 5.28 -17.52
CA GLU A 46 -1.51 3.90 -17.53
C GLU A 46 -0.74 3.05 -16.52
N GLN A 47 -1.45 2.27 -15.70
CA GLN A 47 -0.83 1.35 -14.76
C GLN A 47 -0.64 -0.04 -15.36
N LYS A 48 0.62 -0.41 -15.64
CA LYS A 48 0.98 -1.73 -16.20
C LYS A 48 1.41 -2.74 -15.15
N CYS A 49 1.94 -2.26 -14.02
CA CYS A 49 2.53 -3.10 -12.98
C CYS A 49 1.95 -2.78 -11.60
N GLY A 50 1.89 -3.79 -10.75
CA GLY A 50 1.91 -3.64 -9.29
C GLY A 50 3.30 -3.86 -8.72
N TYR A 51 3.48 -3.51 -7.45
CA TYR A 51 4.77 -3.50 -6.78
C TYR A 51 4.70 -4.28 -5.47
N PHE A 52 5.23 -5.49 -5.45
CA PHE A 52 5.36 -6.27 -4.22
C PHE A 52 6.52 -5.73 -3.39
N ILE A 53 6.27 -5.29 -2.17
CA ILE A 53 7.22 -4.54 -1.36
C ILE A 53 8.08 -5.52 -0.54
N LEU A 54 9.39 -5.52 -0.79
CA LEU A 54 10.36 -6.30 -0.03
C LEU A 54 10.86 -5.55 1.20
N SER A 55 11.07 -4.24 1.06
CA SER A 55 11.52 -3.32 2.12
C SER A 55 11.16 -1.87 1.78
N GLY A 56 11.14 -1.01 2.80
CA GLY A 56 10.75 0.39 2.67
C GLY A 56 9.23 0.56 2.57
N ILE A 57 8.78 1.79 2.34
CA ILE A 57 7.37 2.14 2.30
C ILE A 57 7.04 2.79 0.96
N LEU A 58 5.93 2.40 0.36
CA LEU A 58 5.34 3.12 -0.77
C LEU A 58 4.13 3.93 -0.30
N ARG A 59 3.82 5.00 -1.03
CA ARG A 59 2.59 5.78 -0.82
C ARG A 59 1.87 6.03 -2.13
N ALA A 60 0.54 6.06 -2.07
CA ALA A 60 -0.30 6.51 -3.16
C ALA A 60 -0.82 7.92 -2.85
N CYS A 61 -0.38 8.93 -3.60
CA CYS A 61 -0.74 10.33 -3.38
C CYS A 61 -1.39 10.94 -4.62
N HIS A 62 -2.41 11.77 -4.40
CA HIS A 62 -2.96 12.65 -5.43
C HIS A 62 -2.34 14.03 -5.29
N PHE A 63 -1.73 14.51 -6.35
CA PHE A 63 -1.16 15.85 -6.46
C PHE A 63 -2.16 16.71 -7.23
N GLY A 64 -2.88 17.55 -6.49
CA GLY A 64 -3.87 18.47 -7.02
C GLY A 64 -3.28 19.84 -7.35
N GLU A 65 -4.15 20.77 -7.72
CA GLU A 65 -3.78 22.17 -7.97
C GLU A 65 -3.21 22.84 -6.72
N GLN A 66 -2.42 23.90 -6.94
CA GLN A 66 -1.85 24.75 -5.87
C GLN A 66 -1.01 23.99 -4.83
N GLY A 67 -0.44 22.85 -5.21
CA GLY A 67 0.44 22.05 -4.34
C GLY A 67 -0.30 21.23 -3.28
N VAL A 68 -1.62 21.08 -3.39
CA VAL A 68 -2.39 20.24 -2.45
C VAL A 68 -2.07 18.77 -2.70
N VAL A 69 -1.47 18.12 -1.70
CA VAL A 69 -1.18 16.68 -1.72
C VAL A 69 -2.15 15.93 -0.83
N ARG A 70 -2.82 14.91 -1.36
CA ARG A 70 -3.70 14.01 -0.61
C ARG A 70 -3.16 12.59 -0.67
N CYS A 71 -2.68 12.08 0.46
CA CYS A 71 -2.26 10.68 0.56
C CYS A 71 -3.49 9.78 0.72
N LYS A 72 -3.66 8.83 -0.19
CA LYS A 72 -4.70 7.81 -0.14
C LYS A 72 -4.34 6.67 0.80
N GLU A 73 -3.10 6.20 0.68
CA GLU A 73 -2.65 4.98 1.36
C GLU A 73 -1.13 4.91 1.47
N PHE A 74 -0.66 4.22 2.51
CA PHE A 74 0.72 3.78 2.66
C PHE A 74 0.78 2.26 2.60
N TYR A 75 1.82 1.73 1.98
CA TYR A 75 2.02 0.30 1.76
C TYR A 75 3.36 -0.13 2.34
N PHE A 76 3.36 -1.26 3.01
CA PHE A 76 4.44 -1.79 3.84
C PHE A 76 5.00 -3.10 3.27
N PRO A 77 6.16 -3.57 3.76
CA PRO A 77 6.75 -4.82 3.30
C PRO A 77 5.79 -6.02 3.44
N GLY A 78 5.73 -6.85 2.40
CA GLY A 78 4.81 -7.98 2.28
C GLY A 78 3.50 -7.65 1.56
N GLU A 79 3.25 -6.39 1.23
CA GLU A 79 2.05 -5.96 0.51
C GLU A 79 2.31 -5.80 -1.00
N LEU A 80 1.25 -5.99 -1.79
CA LEU A 80 1.24 -5.68 -3.23
C LEU A 80 0.58 -4.31 -3.45
N CYS A 81 1.40 -3.32 -3.81
CA CYS A 81 0.95 -1.95 -4.04
C CYS A 81 0.56 -1.73 -5.51
N PHE A 82 -0.71 -1.37 -5.75
CA PHE A 82 -1.23 -0.89 -7.03
C PHE A 82 -2.62 -0.24 -6.85
N LEU A 83 -3.10 0.44 -7.89
CA LEU A 83 -4.37 1.14 -7.92
C LEU A 83 -5.46 0.29 -8.58
N TYR A 84 -6.35 -0.27 -7.77
CA TYR A 84 -7.44 -1.14 -8.24
C TYR A 84 -8.35 -0.50 -9.28
N THR A 85 -8.71 0.79 -9.13
CA THR A 85 -9.56 1.47 -10.12
C THR A 85 -8.91 1.49 -11.50
N SER A 86 -7.64 1.92 -11.60
CA SER A 86 -6.90 1.94 -12.86
C SER A 86 -6.74 0.54 -13.46
N TRP A 87 -6.46 -0.46 -12.62
CA TRP A 87 -6.38 -1.85 -13.06
C TRP A 87 -7.70 -2.39 -13.63
N LEU A 88 -8.83 -2.13 -12.96
CA LEU A 88 -10.12 -2.73 -13.32
C LEU A 88 -10.81 -2.03 -14.49
N THR A 89 -10.63 -0.72 -14.62
CA THR A 89 -11.30 0.06 -15.67
C THR A 89 -10.39 0.36 -16.87
N GLY A 90 -9.07 0.17 -16.74
CA GLY A 90 -8.10 0.60 -17.74
C GLY A 90 -7.89 2.12 -17.78
N GLU A 91 -8.53 2.88 -16.88
CA GLU A 91 -8.42 4.33 -16.86
C GLU A 91 -7.07 4.78 -16.27
N PRO A 92 -6.59 5.99 -16.65
CA PRO A 92 -5.38 6.56 -16.07
C PRO A 92 -5.39 6.62 -14.54
N ALA A 93 -4.22 6.45 -13.95
CA ALA A 93 -4.01 6.43 -12.51
C ALA A 93 -4.36 7.78 -11.86
N GLN A 94 -5.42 7.82 -11.04
CA GLN A 94 -5.78 9.04 -10.29
C GLN A 94 -4.75 9.44 -9.22
N TYR A 95 -3.84 8.53 -8.85
CA TYR A 95 -2.82 8.73 -7.83
C TYR A 95 -1.46 8.37 -8.41
N GLN A 96 -0.41 9.03 -7.91
CA GLN A 96 0.97 8.65 -8.10
C GLN A 96 1.36 7.62 -7.04
N ILE A 97 2.11 6.59 -7.44
CA ILE A 97 2.80 5.69 -6.50
C ILE A 97 4.27 6.06 -6.48
N GLU A 98 4.79 6.32 -5.29
CA GLU A 98 6.19 6.64 -5.08
C GLU A 98 6.69 6.05 -3.76
N SER A 99 8.00 5.86 -3.65
CA SER A 99 8.62 5.46 -2.40
C SER A 99 8.66 6.62 -1.40
N LEU A 100 8.40 6.32 -0.13
CA LEU A 100 8.57 7.29 0.94
C LEU A 100 10.04 7.43 1.32
N ASP A 101 10.76 6.31 1.36
CA ASP A 101 12.17 6.17 1.71
C ASP A 101 12.90 5.20 0.74
N LYS A 102 14.09 4.73 1.11
CA LYS A 102 14.77 3.70 0.31
C LYS A 102 13.95 2.42 0.33
N ALA A 103 13.46 2.00 -0.83
CA ALA A 103 12.59 0.84 -0.95
C ALA A 103 13.14 -0.19 -1.93
N ARG A 104 12.71 -1.43 -1.79
CA ARG A 104 12.97 -2.51 -2.74
C ARG A 104 11.68 -3.21 -3.07
N VAL A 105 11.43 -3.40 -4.37
CA VAL A 105 10.16 -3.94 -4.85
C VAL A 105 10.38 -4.97 -5.95
N ILE A 106 9.45 -5.89 -6.10
CA ILE A 106 9.34 -6.74 -7.30
C ILE A 106 8.14 -6.25 -8.12
N GLN A 107 8.37 -6.01 -9.41
CA GLN A 107 7.29 -5.61 -10.32
C GLN A 107 6.47 -6.83 -10.73
N LEU A 108 5.15 -6.73 -10.61
CA LEU A 108 4.18 -7.72 -11.06
C LEU A 108 3.41 -7.13 -12.26
N PRO A 109 3.57 -7.68 -13.47
CA PRO A 109 2.77 -7.26 -14.61
C PRO A 109 1.28 -7.56 -14.36
N LEU A 110 0.43 -6.54 -14.36
CA LEU A 110 -1.00 -6.69 -14.05
C LEU A 110 -1.76 -7.47 -15.13
N SER A 111 -1.21 -7.57 -16.34
CA SER A 111 -1.75 -8.40 -17.42
C SER A 111 -1.81 -9.88 -17.05
N LEU A 112 -0.93 -10.36 -16.16
CA LEU A 112 -0.96 -11.74 -15.67
C LEU A 112 -2.29 -12.05 -14.98
N LEU A 113 -2.86 -11.08 -14.26
CA LEU A 113 -4.11 -11.26 -13.50
C LEU A 113 -5.34 -11.47 -14.39
N SER A 114 -5.22 -11.31 -15.71
CA SER A 114 -6.26 -11.63 -16.68
C SER A 114 -6.13 -13.05 -17.26
N GLU A 115 -5.04 -13.76 -16.99
CA GLU A 115 -4.84 -15.13 -17.46
C GLU A 115 -5.66 -16.13 -16.64
N PRO A 116 -6.20 -17.21 -17.24
CA PRO A 116 -7.06 -18.18 -16.53
C PRO A 116 -6.45 -18.76 -15.25
N LYS A 117 -5.15 -19.06 -15.26
CA LYS A 117 -4.42 -19.60 -14.09
C LYS A 117 -4.27 -18.58 -12.96
N TRP A 118 -4.41 -17.29 -13.24
CA TRP A 118 -4.28 -16.20 -12.28
C TRP A 118 -5.61 -15.72 -11.70
N ILE A 119 -6.74 -16.25 -12.17
CA ILE A 119 -8.08 -15.91 -11.67
C ILE A 119 -8.20 -16.09 -10.14
N PRO A 120 -7.67 -17.17 -9.50
CA PRO A 120 -7.71 -17.28 -8.04
C PRO A 120 -7.04 -16.09 -7.34
N ALA A 121 -5.86 -15.67 -7.82
CA ALA A 121 -5.15 -14.53 -7.27
C ALA A 121 -5.91 -13.22 -7.50
N GLN A 122 -6.47 -13.03 -8.70
CA GLN A 122 -7.32 -11.89 -9.00
C GLN A 122 -8.49 -11.76 -8.01
N LEU A 123 -9.24 -12.86 -7.79
CA LEU A 123 -10.38 -12.88 -6.88
C LEU A 123 -9.97 -12.64 -5.42
N ASN A 124 -8.88 -13.24 -4.97
CA ASN A 124 -8.38 -13.06 -3.60
C ASN A 124 -7.90 -11.63 -3.36
N LEU A 125 -7.20 -11.01 -4.33
CA LEU A 125 -6.81 -9.60 -4.26
C LEU A 125 -8.02 -8.66 -4.18
N LEU A 126 -9.09 -8.94 -4.94
CA LEU A 126 -10.32 -8.16 -4.90
C LEU A 126 -11.05 -8.32 -3.56
N LYS A 127 -11.13 -9.54 -3.04
CA LYS A 127 -11.73 -9.84 -1.74
C LYS A 127 -10.98 -9.14 -0.61
N GLN A 128 -9.64 -9.27 -0.57
CA GLN A 128 -8.79 -8.59 0.40
C GLN A 128 -9.02 -7.07 0.37
N GLN A 129 -9.02 -6.48 -0.82
CA GLN A 129 -9.22 -5.04 -0.98
C GLN A 129 -10.62 -4.58 -0.55
N LEU A 130 -11.67 -5.33 -0.89
CA LEU A 130 -13.03 -5.00 -0.48
C LEU A 130 -13.17 -5.02 1.04
N LEU A 131 -12.69 -6.09 1.69
CA LEU A 131 -12.72 -6.21 3.15
C LEU A 131 -11.92 -5.08 3.82
N PHE A 132 -10.74 -4.76 3.27
CA PHE A 132 -9.94 -3.64 3.77
C PHE A 132 -10.69 -2.30 3.65
N LYS A 133 -11.39 -2.06 2.54
CA LYS A 133 -12.16 -0.81 2.34
C LYS A 133 -13.33 -0.69 3.30
N GLU A 134 -14.11 -1.76 3.50
CA GLU A 134 -15.20 -1.81 4.47
C GLU A 134 -14.69 -1.55 5.91
N GLN A 135 -13.56 -2.18 6.28
CA GLN A 135 -12.95 -1.98 7.60
C GLN A 135 -12.44 -0.54 7.77
N LYS A 136 -11.78 0.02 6.75
CA LYS A 136 -11.29 1.41 6.78
C LYS A 136 -12.43 2.42 6.86
N GLU A 137 -13.53 2.17 6.15
CA GLU A 137 -14.74 2.99 6.23
C GLU A 137 -15.33 2.96 7.65
N ALA A 138 -15.53 1.77 8.22
CA ALA A 138 -16.00 1.61 9.60
C ALA A 138 -15.05 2.28 10.62
N PHE A 139 -13.73 2.14 10.43
CA PHE A 139 -12.72 2.80 11.24
C PHE A 139 -12.86 4.33 11.23
N LEU A 140 -13.10 4.93 10.06
CA LEU A 140 -13.24 6.39 9.93
C LEU A 140 -14.60 6.90 10.44
N LEU A 141 -15.69 6.17 10.21
CA LEU A 141 -17.05 6.58 10.56
C LEU A 141 -17.40 6.32 12.03
N LEU A 142 -17.01 5.18 12.59
CA LEU A 142 -17.49 4.71 13.89
C LEU A 142 -16.58 5.08 15.06
N LYS A 143 -15.32 5.46 14.80
CA LYS A 143 -14.35 5.78 15.86
C LYS A 143 -14.09 7.27 15.95
N THR A 144 -13.93 7.77 17.18
CA THR A 144 -13.44 9.14 17.41
C THR A 144 -11.96 9.25 17.01
N PRO A 145 -11.44 10.47 16.76
CA PRO A 145 -10.02 10.65 16.46
C PRO A 145 -9.06 10.04 17.49
N GLU A 146 -9.41 10.07 18.78
CA GLU A 146 -8.63 9.45 19.85
C GLU A 146 -8.59 7.93 19.72
N GLN A 147 -9.76 7.31 19.53
CA GLN A 147 -9.87 5.87 19.32
C GLN A 147 -9.14 5.42 18.05
N ARG A 148 -9.17 6.24 16.99
CA ARG A 148 -8.43 5.96 15.75
C ARG A 148 -6.91 5.98 15.97
N TYR A 149 -6.42 6.95 16.74
CA TYR A 149 -5.00 7.00 17.08
C TYR A 149 -4.57 5.85 17.99
N GLN A 150 -5.37 5.51 19.00
CA GLN A 150 -5.10 4.37 19.88
C GLN A 150 -5.10 3.04 19.12
N HIS A 151 -6.05 2.83 18.20
CA HIS A 151 -6.10 1.67 17.32
C HIS A 151 -4.83 1.59 16.44
N LEU A 152 -4.36 2.72 15.89
CA LEU A 152 -3.13 2.75 15.12
C LEU A 152 -1.92 2.30 15.94
N LEU A 153 -1.81 2.75 17.21
CA LEU A 153 -0.71 2.34 18.09
C LEU A 153 -0.76 0.86 18.46
N ALA A 154 -1.96 0.30 18.67
CA ALA A 154 -2.15 -1.08 19.12
C ALA A 154 -2.07 -2.09 17.98
N ASP A 155 -2.77 -1.82 16.88
CA ASP A 155 -3.01 -2.78 15.81
C ASP A 155 -2.04 -2.57 14.63
N TRP A 156 -1.53 -1.36 14.44
CA TRP A 156 -0.64 -0.99 13.32
C TRP A 156 0.67 -0.32 13.79
N PRO A 157 1.49 -0.97 14.63
CA PRO A 157 2.69 -0.36 15.20
C PRO A 157 3.69 0.11 14.14
N LEU A 158 3.83 -0.61 13.02
CA LEU A 158 4.69 -0.22 11.90
C LEU A 158 4.31 1.15 11.32
N TRP A 159 3.03 1.52 11.34
CA TRP A 159 2.59 2.83 10.90
C TRP A 159 3.07 3.92 11.85
N ALA A 160 2.89 3.72 13.16
CA ALA A 160 3.30 4.68 14.17
C ALA A 160 4.82 4.89 14.22
N GLU A 161 5.58 3.83 13.96
CA GLU A 161 7.05 3.85 13.98
C GLU A 161 7.66 4.51 12.75
N ASN A 162 7.05 4.37 11.58
CA ASN A 162 7.67 4.79 10.32
C ASN A 162 7.04 6.05 9.69
N LEU A 163 5.84 6.44 10.11
CA LEU A 163 5.16 7.63 9.57
C LEU A 163 5.28 8.83 10.52
N ASN A 164 5.50 10.00 9.95
CA ASN A 164 5.53 11.24 10.72
C ASN A 164 4.12 11.70 11.14
N ASN A 165 4.05 12.66 12.07
CA ASN A 165 2.77 13.16 12.59
C ASN A 165 1.86 13.74 11.49
N ILE A 166 2.40 14.34 10.43
CA ILE A 166 1.58 14.89 9.33
C ILE A 166 0.90 13.74 8.57
N GLN A 167 1.65 12.69 8.27
CA GLN A 167 1.16 11.49 7.58
C GLN A 167 0.11 10.75 8.42
N LEU A 168 0.41 10.53 9.71
CA LEU A 168 -0.51 9.90 10.64
C LEU A 168 -1.80 10.71 10.79
N ALA A 169 -1.70 12.03 10.95
CA ALA A 169 -2.85 12.91 11.07
C ALA A 169 -3.74 12.85 9.82
N SER A 170 -3.12 12.93 8.63
CA SER A 170 -3.81 12.79 7.35
C SER A 170 -4.54 11.45 7.25
N TYR A 171 -3.93 10.37 7.72
CA TYR A 171 -4.51 9.03 7.63
C TYR A 171 -5.71 8.83 8.57
N ILE A 172 -5.61 9.30 9.82
CA ILE A 172 -6.71 9.21 10.80
C ILE A 172 -7.75 10.36 10.66
N GLY A 173 -7.61 11.21 9.64
CA GLY A 173 -8.59 12.24 9.29
C GLY A 173 -8.67 13.41 10.28
N ILE A 174 -7.53 13.87 10.81
CA ILE A 174 -7.45 15.11 11.61
C ILE A 174 -6.29 15.99 11.17
N SER A 175 -6.23 17.24 11.65
CA SER A 175 -5.09 18.13 11.38
C SER A 175 -3.84 17.71 12.17
N PRO A 176 -2.62 17.99 11.66
CA PRO A 176 -1.38 17.73 12.40
C PRO A 176 -1.32 18.37 13.79
N GLU A 177 -1.89 19.57 13.95
CA GLU A 177 -2.00 20.28 15.24
C GLU A 177 -2.96 19.54 16.19
N SER A 178 -4.06 19.02 15.65
CA SER A 178 -5.03 18.24 16.43
C SER A 178 -4.41 16.93 16.92
N LEU A 179 -3.63 16.24 16.08
CA LEU A 179 -2.87 15.07 16.50
C LEU A 179 -1.82 15.43 17.56
N SER A 180 -1.11 16.55 17.39
CA SER A 180 -0.10 17.00 18.35
C SER A 180 -0.71 17.26 19.73
N ARG A 181 -1.86 17.95 19.80
CA ARG A 181 -2.62 18.14 21.06
C ARG A 181 -3.09 16.81 21.66
N LEU A 182 -3.56 15.88 20.83
CA LEU A 182 -3.99 14.56 21.26
C LEU A 182 -2.84 13.78 21.92
N LYS A 183 -1.67 13.75 21.29
CA LYS A 183 -0.46 13.08 21.82
C LYS A 183 -0.01 13.69 23.14
N ALA A 184 -0.01 15.03 23.25
CA ALA A 184 0.36 15.71 24.48
C ALA A 184 -0.56 15.33 25.66
N ARG A 185 -1.88 15.27 25.43
CA ARG A 185 -2.85 14.86 26.46
C ARG A 185 -2.65 13.41 26.88
N LEU A 186 -2.44 12.49 25.93
CA LEU A 186 -2.20 11.07 26.25
C LEU A 186 -0.90 10.87 27.04
N ASN A 187 0.18 11.56 26.68
CA ASN A 187 1.45 11.49 27.41
C ASN A 187 1.36 12.09 28.82
N SER A 188 0.48 13.06 29.06
CA SER A 188 0.25 13.62 30.41
C SER A 188 -0.59 12.72 31.32
N LEU A 189 -1.22 11.69 30.77
CA LEU A 189 -2.07 10.72 31.47
C LEU A 189 -1.36 9.37 31.72
N ALA A 190 -0.13 9.21 31.22
CA ALA A 190 0.72 8.02 31.35
C ALA A 190 1.83 8.28 32.38
#